data_AF-A0A925SME4-F1
#
_entry.id   AF-A0A925SME4-F1
#
_cell.length_a   1.000
_cell.length_b   1.000
_cell.length_c   1.000
_cell.angle_alpha   90.00
_cell.angle_beta   90.00
_cell.angle_gamma   90.00
#
_symmetry.space_group_name_H-M   'P 1'
#
loop_
_entity.id
_entity.type
_entity.pdbx_description
1 polymer ?
#
loop_
_entity_poly.entity_id
_entity_poly.type
_entity_poly.pdbx_seq_one_letter_code
_entity_poly.pdbx_strand_id
1 'polypeptide(L)'
;MNTVLAAVVSTEVFPRSLDTYADAEGAGLWDVLIGRIQAEPFNLVATVIFVLAIVHTFLAGKIRHQAHVIEERHAARLREAGRGAVRPDNDGDGRLDEVSFAGQVLHFLGEIEVVFGLWALVLAVAIAIRGGTDTAIGYLSGVNYTEPLFVVVVMAIAATRPVIGLAEAGLRRVAALGGGTPFAWWVALLVVTPVLGSFITEPAAMTVGALLLARQFYAFNPSPRLRYATLGLLFVNISVGGTLTHFAAPPVLMVAGPWGWGLSHMAVNYGW
;
A
#
# COMPACT_ATOMS: atom_id res chain seq x y z
N MET A 1 55.54 20.83 -7.61
CA MET A 1 54.83 21.58 -6.55
C MET A 1 53.37 21.67 -6.99
N ASN A 2 52.64 20.55 -6.89
CA ASN A 2 51.23 20.44 -7.28
C ASN A 2 50.37 20.63 -6.04
N THR A 3 49.98 21.87 -5.80
CA THR A 3 48.91 22.23 -4.86
C THR A 3 47.61 21.76 -5.48
N VAL A 4 47.22 20.52 -5.17
CA VAL A 4 45.84 20.06 -5.36
C VAL A 4 45.00 20.89 -4.39
N LEU A 5 44.26 21.84 -4.96
CA LEU A 5 43.12 22.46 -4.30
C LEU A 5 42.19 21.34 -3.87
N ALA A 6 42.28 20.94 -2.61
CA ALA A 6 41.18 20.29 -1.92
C ALA A 6 40.04 21.29 -1.96
N ALA A 7 39.18 21.15 -2.96
CA ALA A 7 37.86 21.74 -2.92
C ALA A 7 37.23 21.19 -1.64
N VAL A 8 37.18 22.03 -0.61
CA VAL A 8 36.29 21.83 0.51
C VAL A 8 34.91 21.91 -0.10
N VAL A 9 34.41 20.76 -0.57
CA VAL A 9 32.99 20.58 -0.81
C VAL A 9 32.40 20.79 0.56
N SER A 10 31.92 22.00 0.81
CA SER A 10 30.95 22.28 1.86
C SER A 10 29.76 21.40 1.53
N THR A 11 29.77 20.17 2.04
CA THR A 11 28.64 19.26 2.00
C THR A 11 27.59 19.91 2.86
N GLU A 12 26.77 20.77 2.26
CA GLU A 12 25.48 21.08 2.85
C GLU A 12 24.82 19.74 3.18
N VAL A 13 24.59 19.51 4.47
CA VAL A 13 23.96 18.30 4.96
C VAL A 13 22.55 18.28 4.39
N PHE A 14 22.33 17.40 3.41
CA PHE A 14 21.04 17.23 2.75
C PHE A 14 20.37 15.94 3.22
N PRO A 15 19.08 15.98 3.59
CA PRO A 15 18.24 17.16 3.72
C PRO A 15 18.65 18.01 4.94
N ARG A 16 18.31 19.29 4.89
CA ARG A 16 18.48 20.21 6.02
C ARG A 16 17.75 19.65 7.24
N SER A 17 18.46 19.53 8.36
CA SER A 17 17.93 18.95 9.58
C SER A 17 16.83 19.82 10.22
N LEU A 18 15.84 19.18 10.85
CA LEU A 18 14.63 19.82 11.35
C LEU A 18 14.89 20.86 12.46
N ASP A 19 15.92 20.63 13.28
CA ASP A 19 16.38 21.51 14.36
C ASP A 19 17.05 22.79 13.86
N THR A 20 17.42 22.84 12.57
CA THR A 20 18.09 24.01 11.98
C THR A 20 17.14 25.01 11.33
N TYR A 21 15.84 24.73 11.31
CA TYR A 21 14.82 25.69 10.87
C TYR A 21 14.50 26.65 12.01
N ALA A 22 14.53 27.95 11.72
CA ALA A 22 14.16 28.99 12.66
C ALA A 22 12.63 29.17 12.68
N ASP A 23 11.92 28.15 13.13
CA ASP A 23 10.46 28.21 13.27
C ASP A 23 10.12 29.13 14.45
N ALA A 24 9.30 30.16 14.21
CA ALA A 24 8.88 31.07 15.28
C ALA A 24 7.95 30.36 16.28
N GLU A 25 8.21 30.52 17.58
CA GLU A 25 7.37 29.95 18.64
C GLU A 25 5.92 30.44 18.52
N GLY A 26 4.97 29.50 18.41
CA GLY A 26 3.55 29.80 18.27
C GLY A 26 3.09 30.19 16.85
N ALA A 27 3.95 30.09 15.84
CA ALA A 27 3.57 30.33 14.45
C ALA A 27 2.50 29.32 13.97
N GLY A 28 1.61 29.79 13.09
CA GLY A 28 0.64 28.92 12.44
C GLY A 28 1.33 27.92 11.50
N LEU A 29 0.67 26.78 11.23
CA LEU A 29 1.18 25.75 10.33
C LEU A 29 1.62 26.32 8.97
N TRP A 30 0.84 27.22 8.40
CA TRP A 30 1.13 27.84 7.10
C TRP A 30 2.37 28.72 7.12
N ASP A 31 2.60 29.48 8.19
CA ASP A 31 3.77 30.35 8.33
C ASP A 31 5.05 29.52 8.46
N VAL A 32 4.99 28.42 9.22
CA VAL A 32 6.08 27.44 9.32
C VAL A 32 6.39 26.83 7.95
N LEU A 33 5.37 26.37 7.22
CA LEU A 33 5.59 25.76 5.90
C LEU A 33 6.19 26.75 4.90
N ILE A 34 5.69 27.98 4.84
CA ILE A 34 6.22 29.02 3.95
C ILE A 34 7.66 29.38 4.36
N GLY A 35 7.94 29.56 5.65
CA GLY A 35 9.28 29.84 6.15
C GLY A 35 10.28 28.74 5.80
N ARG A 36 9.89 27.47 5.94
CA ARG A 36 10.72 26.31 5.56
C ARG A 36 10.93 26.17 4.05
N ILE A 37 9.97 26.58 3.23
CA ILE A 37 10.13 26.65 1.76
C ILE A 37 11.08 27.78 1.37
N GLN A 38 11.01 28.93 2.04
CA GLN A 38 11.95 30.03 1.80
C GLN A 38 13.37 29.66 2.20
N ALA A 39 13.52 28.91 3.30
CA ALA A 39 14.82 28.44 3.77
C ALA A 39 15.41 27.30 2.92
N GLU A 40 14.57 26.40 2.41
CA GLU A 40 14.96 25.30 1.52
C GLU A 40 13.89 25.10 0.43
N PRO A 41 14.05 25.74 -0.74
CA PRO A 41 13.07 25.67 -1.83
C PRO A 41 12.80 24.25 -2.34
N PHE A 42 13.75 23.33 -2.15
CA PHE A 42 13.56 21.92 -2.50
C PHE A 42 12.39 21.26 -1.74
N ASN A 43 12.05 21.75 -0.54
CA ASN A 43 10.90 21.27 0.22
C ASN A 43 9.59 21.40 -0.57
N LEU A 44 9.43 22.47 -1.36
CA LEU A 44 8.25 22.64 -2.21
C LEU A 44 8.22 21.58 -3.33
N VAL A 45 9.37 21.34 -3.97
CA VAL A 45 9.50 20.32 -5.03
C VAL A 45 9.16 18.93 -4.48
N ALA A 46 9.75 18.56 -3.34
CA ALA A 46 9.47 17.28 -2.67
C ALA A 46 7.99 17.15 -2.29
N THR A 47 7.38 18.24 -1.79
CA THR A 47 5.94 18.27 -1.44
C THR A 47 5.06 18.07 -2.68
N VAL A 48 5.36 18.74 -3.79
CA VAL A 48 4.62 18.58 -5.04
C VAL A 48 4.74 17.14 -5.57
N ILE A 49 5.95 16.58 -5.57
CA ILE A 49 6.18 15.17 -5.95
C ILE A 49 5.34 14.24 -5.08
N PHE A 50 5.32 14.45 -3.77
CA PHE A 50 4.53 13.65 -2.84
C PHE A 50 3.02 13.76 -3.08
N VAL A 51 2.50 14.97 -3.32
CA VAL A 51 1.08 15.19 -3.64
C VAL A 51 0.70 14.52 -4.95
N LEU A 52 1.55 14.62 -5.98
CA LEU A 52 1.32 13.94 -7.25
C LEU A 52 1.36 12.42 -7.10
N ALA A 53 2.23 11.90 -6.23
CA ALA A 53 2.26 10.48 -5.88
C ALA A 53 0.92 10.02 -5.27
N ILE A 54 0.41 10.76 -4.29
CA ILE A 54 -0.90 10.48 -3.68
C ILE A 54 -2.02 10.49 -4.72
N VAL A 55 -2.07 11.53 -5.55
CA VAL A 55 -3.08 11.64 -6.61
C VAL A 55 -2.98 10.46 -7.57
N HIS A 56 -1.78 10.07 -7.97
CA HIS A 56 -1.56 8.91 -8.83
C HIS A 56 -2.05 7.62 -8.18
N THR A 57 -1.76 7.37 -6.89
CA THR A 57 -2.24 6.19 -6.15
C THR A 57 -3.77 6.09 -6.15
N PHE A 58 -4.49 7.20 -5.95
CA PHE A 58 -5.96 7.21 -6.01
C PHE A 58 -6.51 7.04 -7.44
N LEU A 59 -5.75 7.43 -8.46
CA LEU A 59 -6.11 7.24 -9.86
C LEU A 59 -5.72 5.86 -10.41
N ALA A 60 -4.84 5.12 -9.74
CA ALA A 60 -4.33 3.81 -10.17
C ALA A 60 -5.43 2.84 -10.60
N GLY A 61 -6.52 2.75 -9.81
CA GLY A 61 -7.68 1.92 -10.16
C GLY A 61 -8.39 2.35 -11.44
N LYS A 62 -8.48 3.66 -11.70
CA LYS A 62 -9.05 4.21 -12.95
C LYS A 62 -8.11 3.99 -14.14
N ILE A 63 -6.82 4.15 -13.95
CA ILE A 63 -5.78 3.92 -14.98
C ILE A 63 -5.79 2.46 -15.41
N ARG A 64 -5.83 1.52 -14.46
CA ARG A 64 -5.95 0.08 -14.74
C ARG A 64 -7.25 -0.26 -15.46
N HIS A 65 -8.37 0.36 -15.09
CA HIS A 65 -9.62 0.19 -15.84
C HIS A 65 -9.49 0.70 -17.30
N GLN A 66 -8.85 1.86 -17.51
CA GLN A 66 -8.58 2.36 -18.85
C GLN A 66 -7.66 1.43 -19.65
N ALA A 67 -6.67 0.80 -19.01
CA ALA A 67 -5.82 -0.22 -19.62
C ALA A 67 -6.66 -1.35 -20.22
N HIS A 68 -7.57 -1.93 -19.42
CA HIS A 68 -8.48 -2.98 -19.90
C HIS A 68 -9.37 -2.52 -21.06
N VAL A 69 -9.92 -1.31 -21.01
CA VAL A 69 -10.73 -0.76 -22.11
C VAL A 69 -9.92 -0.62 -23.40
N ILE A 70 -8.65 -0.21 -23.31
CA ILE A 70 -7.78 -0.07 -24.48
C ILE A 70 -7.38 -1.44 -25.04
N GLU A 71 -7.09 -2.40 -24.18
CA GLU A 71 -6.80 -3.79 -24.57
C GLU A 71 -8.00 -4.44 -25.26
N GLU A 72 -9.20 -4.28 -24.72
CA GLU A 72 -10.43 -4.77 -25.33
C GLU A 72 -10.67 -4.14 -26.71
N ARG A 73 -10.49 -2.83 -26.85
CA ARG A 73 -10.61 -2.13 -28.14
C ARG A 73 -9.55 -2.58 -29.13
N HIS A 74 -8.32 -2.85 -28.68
CA HIS A 74 -7.26 -3.35 -29.55
C HIS A 74 -7.57 -4.78 -30.03
N ALA A 75 -8.00 -5.66 -29.12
CA ALA A 75 -8.43 -7.01 -29.46
C ALA A 75 -9.63 -7.01 -30.43
N ALA A 76 -10.59 -6.10 -30.24
CA ALA A 76 -11.72 -5.94 -31.17
C ALA A 76 -11.25 -5.51 -32.57
N ARG A 77 -10.37 -4.51 -32.65
CA ARG A 77 -9.79 -4.07 -33.94
C ARG A 77 -9.03 -5.20 -34.64
N LEU A 78 -8.25 -6.00 -33.91
CA LEU A 78 -7.52 -7.14 -34.49
C LEU A 78 -8.47 -8.22 -35.03
N ARG A 79 -9.58 -8.49 -34.32
CA ARG A 79 -10.62 -9.42 -34.76
C ARG A 79 -11.34 -8.93 -36.01
N GLU A 80 -11.65 -7.63 -36.09
CA GLU A 80 -12.31 -7.00 -37.23
C GLU A 80 -11.39 -6.86 -38.45
N ALA A 81 -10.09 -6.64 -38.25
CA ALA A 81 -9.13 -6.44 -39.34
C ALA A 81 -8.83 -7.71 -40.16
N GLY A 82 -9.20 -8.91 -39.68
CA GLY A 82 -9.31 -10.14 -40.47
C GLY A 82 -8.09 -10.69 -41.20
N ARG A 83 -6.96 -9.98 -41.34
CA ARG A 83 -5.76 -10.42 -42.08
C ARG A 83 -4.49 -9.70 -41.62
N GLY A 84 -3.44 -10.46 -41.28
CA GLY A 84 -2.08 -10.03 -41.65
C GLY A 84 -0.90 -10.31 -40.72
N ALA A 85 -1.10 -10.57 -39.42
CA ALA A 85 0.00 -10.84 -38.49
C ALA A 85 -0.47 -11.70 -37.31
N VAL A 86 -1.09 -12.84 -37.60
CA VAL A 86 -1.44 -13.80 -36.55
C VAL A 86 -0.13 -14.42 -36.07
N ARG A 87 0.46 -13.89 -34.98
CA ARG A 87 1.26 -14.75 -34.11
C ARG A 87 0.28 -15.80 -33.59
N PRO A 88 0.53 -17.10 -33.83
CA PRO A 88 -0.34 -18.14 -33.34
C PRO A 88 -0.46 -17.99 -31.83
N ASP A 89 -1.67 -18.12 -31.30
CA ASP A 89 -1.91 -18.41 -29.89
C ASP A 89 -1.06 -19.64 -29.54
N ASN A 90 0.09 -19.39 -28.90
CA ASN A 90 1.08 -20.42 -28.61
C ASN A 90 0.81 -21.10 -27.26
N ASP A 91 -0.07 -20.53 -26.43
CA ASP A 91 -0.35 -21.00 -25.07
C ASP A 91 -1.75 -21.61 -24.92
N GLY A 92 -2.59 -21.54 -25.96
CA GLY A 92 -3.89 -22.17 -26.05
C GLY A 92 -4.96 -21.50 -25.19
N ASP A 93 -4.78 -20.23 -24.82
CA ASP A 93 -5.69 -19.49 -23.93
C ASP A 93 -6.88 -18.84 -24.68
N GLY A 94 -6.88 -18.89 -26.01
CA GLY A 94 -7.92 -18.31 -26.86
C GLY A 94 -7.82 -16.79 -27.04
N ARG A 95 -6.70 -16.16 -26.68
CA ARG A 95 -6.39 -14.74 -26.87
C ARG A 95 -5.31 -14.59 -27.95
N LEU A 96 -5.24 -13.39 -28.53
CA LEU A 96 -4.19 -13.08 -29.51
C LEU A 96 -2.93 -12.69 -28.73
N ASP A 97 -1.78 -13.27 -29.09
CA ASP A 97 -0.45 -12.96 -28.52
C ASP A 97 -0.06 -11.46 -28.70
N GLU A 98 -0.73 -10.74 -29.61
CA GLU A 98 -0.47 -9.32 -29.85
C GLU A 98 -1.12 -8.45 -28.77
N VAL A 99 -0.27 -7.83 -27.95
CA VAL A 99 -0.67 -6.94 -26.86
C VAL A 99 -0.70 -5.48 -27.30
N SER A 100 -1.64 -4.71 -26.76
CA SER A 100 -1.62 -3.26 -26.93
C SER A 100 -0.51 -2.67 -26.07
N PHE A 101 0.54 -2.12 -26.68
CA PHE A 101 1.62 -1.44 -25.95
C PHE A 101 1.07 -0.35 -25.01
N ALA A 102 0.13 0.47 -25.49
CA ALA A 102 -0.50 1.50 -24.67
C ALA A 102 -1.33 0.92 -23.52
N GLY A 103 -2.02 -0.20 -23.76
CA GLY A 103 -2.74 -0.95 -22.72
C GLY A 103 -1.79 -1.44 -21.62
N GLN A 104 -0.67 -2.06 -22.01
CA GLN A 104 0.34 -2.58 -21.08
C GLN A 104 1.04 -1.47 -20.29
N VAL A 105 1.36 -0.33 -20.91
CA VAL A 105 1.91 0.83 -20.20
C VAL A 105 0.93 1.37 -19.14
N LEU A 106 -0.35 1.50 -19.49
CA LEU A 106 -1.35 1.94 -18.52
C LEU A 106 -1.59 0.88 -17.43
N HIS A 107 -1.56 -0.41 -17.77
CA HIS A 107 -1.67 -1.47 -16.78
C HIS A 107 -0.54 -1.36 -15.78
N PHE A 108 0.70 -1.25 -16.26
CA PHE A 108 1.89 -1.05 -15.43
C PHE A 108 1.79 0.21 -14.56
N LEU A 109 1.41 1.35 -15.12
CA LEU A 109 1.20 2.59 -14.35
C LEU A 109 0.00 2.53 -13.38
N GLY A 110 -0.92 1.59 -13.59
CA GLY A 110 -2.05 1.34 -12.71
C GLY A 110 -1.76 0.42 -11.53
N GLU A 111 -0.58 -0.22 -11.48
CA GLU A 111 -0.16 -1.04 -10.35
C GLU A 111 0.39 -0.16 -9.21
N ILE A 112 -0.08 -0.39 -7.99
CA ILE A 112 0.24 0.47 -6.84
C ILE A 112 1.73 0.43 -6.48
N GLU A 113 2.38 -0.73 -6.62
CA GLU A 113 3.82 -0.90 -6.39
C GLU A 113 4.65 -0.08 -7.38
N VAL A 114 4.18 0.00 -8.64
CA VAL A 114 4.82 0.78 -9.69
C VAL A 114 4.67 2.27 -9.41
N VAL A 115 3.50 2.72 -8.94
CA VAL A 115 3.29 4.11 -8.54
C VAL A 115 4.32 4.51 -7.48
N PHE A 116 4.53 3.70 -6.43
CA PHE A 116 5.53 3.99 -5.40
C PHE A 116 6.95 4.04 -5.96
N GLY A 117 7.35 3.03 -6.74
CA GLY A 117 8.70 2.96 -7.33
C GLY A 117 8.98 4.12 -8.29
N LEU A 118 8.00 4.49 -9.12
CA LEU A 118 8.09 5.60 -10.06
C LEU A 118 8.33 6.93 -9.34
N TRP A 119 7.53 7.24 -8.31
CA TRP A 119 7.66 8.51 -7.61
C TRP A 119 8.89 8.57 -6.70
N ALA A 120 9.34 7.45 -6.16
CA ALA A 120 10.64 7.36 -5.50
C ALA A 120 11.80 7.66 -6.47
N LEU A 121 11.74 7.14 -7.70
CA LEU A 121 12.71 7.46 -8.75
C LEU A 121 12.66 8.94 -9.14
N VAL A 122 11.47 9.51 -9.33
CA VAL A 122 11.29 10.94 -9.62
C VAL A 122 11.90 11.80 -8.51
N LEU A 123 11.69 11.44 -7.25
CA LEU A 123 12.31 12.13 -6.12
C LEU A 123 13.83 12.00 -6.14
N ALA A 124 14.38 10.80 -6.36
CA ALA A 124 15.82 10.59 -6.45
C ALA A 124 16.46 11.41 -7.57
N VAL A 125 15.82 11.49 -8.74
CA VAL A 125 16.25 12.34 -9.85
C VAL A 125 16.17 13.82 -9.48
N ALA A 126 15.10 14.26 -8.82
CA ALA A 126 14.98 15.65 -8.36
C ALA A 126 16.11 16.04 -7.38
N ILE A 127 16.46 15.14 -6.44
CA ILE A 127 17.59 15.33 -5.53
C ILE A 127 18.91 15.39 -6.31
N ALA A 128 19.10 14.48 -7.28
CA ALA A 128 20.31 14.47 -8.11
C ALA A 128 20.46 15.75 -8.95
N ILE A 129 19.37 16.32 -9.46
CA ILE A 129 19.39 17.61 -10.17
C ILE A 129 19.78 18.75 -9.22
N ARG A 130 19.31 18.72 -7.95
CA ARG A 130 19.57 19.78 -6.97
C ARG A 130 20.98 19.74 -6.37
N GLY A 131 21.46 18.56 -6.02
CA GLY A 131 22.68 18.36 -5.22
C GLY A 131 23.71 17.42 -5.85
N GLY A 132 23.48 16.93 -7.07
CA GLY A 132 24.33 15.94 -7.73
C GLY A 132 24.01 14.50 -7.31
N THR A 133 24.54 13.55 -8.07
CA THR A 133 24.31 12.12 -7.86
C THR A 133 24.82 11.64 -6.49
N ASP A 134 25.95 12.16 -6.03
CA ASP A 134 26.52 11.79 -4.72
C ASP A 134 25.59 12.16 -3.55
N THR A 135 24.93 13.33 -3.63
CA THR A 135 23.93 13.75 -2.65
C THR A 135 22.69 12.86 -2.67
N ALA A 136 22.23 12.46 -3.85
CA ALA A 136 21.09 11.55 -3.98
C ALA A 136 21.42 10.15 -3.41
N ILE A 137 22.60 9.61 -3.71
CA ILE A 137 23.07 8.34 -3.16
C ILE A 137 23.25 8.45 -1.64
N GLY A 138 23.86 9.54 -1.16
CA GLY A 138 24.05 9.80 0.26
C GLY A 138 22.72 9.85 1.02
N TYR A 139 21.72 10.57 0.47
CA TYR A 139 20.38 10.60 1.03
C TYR A 139 19.75 9.21 1.09
N LEU A 140 19.69 8.49 -0.03
CA LEU A 140 19.09 7.16 -0.09
C LEU A 140 19.80 6.17 0.84
N SER A 141 21.13 6.27 0.98
CA SER A 141 21.90 5.40 1.87
C SER A 141 21.72 5.75 3.35
N GLY A 142 21.36 7.00 3.66
CA GLY A 142 21.13 7.48 5.02
C GLY A 142 19.71 7.26 5.55
N VAL A 143 18.75 6.88 4.69
CA VAL A 143 17.37 6.58 5.10
C VAL A 143 17.31 5.26 5.88
N ASN A 144 16.57 5.26 6.99
CA ASN A 144 16.30 4.05 7.74
C ASN A 144 15.16 3.25 7.07
N TYR A 145 15.49 2.06 6.56
CA TYR A 145 14.54 1.15 5.92
C TYR A 145 14.05 0.03 6.84
N THR A 146 14.43 0.05 8.12
CA THR A 146 14.09 -1.02 9.07
C THR A 146 12.59 -1.19 9.20
N GLU A 147 11.84 -0.10 9.40
CA GLU A 147 10.39 -0.15 9.57
C GLU A 147 9.67 -0.54 8.27
N PRO A 148 9.94 0.08 7.10
CA PRO A 148 9.33 -0.33 5.84
C PRO A 148 9.62 -1.80 5.49
N LEU A 149 10.87 -2.25 5.67
CA LEU A 149 11.25 -3.63 5.37
C LEU A 149 10.55 -4.61 6.31
N PHE A 150 10.47 -4.29 7.61
CA PHE A 150 9.71 -5.08 8.57
C PHE A 150 8.25 -5.25 8.14
N VAL A 151 7.59 -4.15 7.76
CA VAL A 151 6.18 -4.17 7.31
C VAL A 151 6.02 -5.05 6.07
N VAL A 152 6.90 -4.92 5.07
CA VAL A 152 6.91 -5.77 3.87
C VAL A 152 7.05 -7.25 4.24
N VAL A 153 7.98 -7.58 5.13
CA VAL A 153 8.23 -8.97 5.57
C VAL A 153 7.00 -9.55 6.28
N VAL A 154 6.43 -8.83 7.25
CA VAL A 154 5.25 -9.34 8.00
C VAL A 154 4.04 -9.46 7.08
N MET A 155 3.77 -8.49 6.20
CA MET A 155 2.68 -8.59 5.24
C MET A 155 2.88 -9.77 4.27
N ALA A 156 4.10 -9.99 3.78
CA ALA A 156 4.40 -11.12 2.91
C ALA A 156 4.17 -12.46 3.62
N ILE A 157 4.62 -12.60 4.87
CA ILE A 157 4.39 -13.80 5.70
C ILE A 157 2.89 -13.99 5.94
N ALA A 158 2.17 -12.93 6.31
CA ALA A 158 0.73 -12.97 6.57
C ALA A 158 -0.09 -13.36 5.33
N ALA A 159 0.37 -12.97 4.13
CA ALA A 159 -0.26 -13.32 2.87
C ALA A 159 0.05 -14.75 2.37
N THR A 160 0.88 -15.52 3.09
CA THR A 160 1.22 -16.88 2.67
C THR A 160 0.04 -17.85 2.81
N ARG A 161 -0.02 -18.85 1.92
CA ARG A 161 -1.06 -19.90 1.94
C ARG A 161 -1.20 -20.61 3.29
N PRO A 162 -0.13 -20.97 4.03
CA PRO A 162 -0.27 -21.62 5.32
C PRO A 162 -0.98 -20.76 6.36
N VAL A 163 -0.67 -19.46 6.43
CA VAL A 163 -1.30 -18.52 7.37
C VAL A 163 -2.79 -18.35 7.03
N ILE A 164 -3.10 -18.13 5.76
CA ILE A 164 -4.48 -18.03 5.28
C ILE A 164 -5.26 -19.32 5.54
N GLY A 165 -4.66 -20.48 5.27
CA GLY A 165 -5.28 -21.78 5.51
C GLY A 165 -5.55 -22.05 6.99
N LEU A 166 -4.65 -21.63 7.88
CA LEU A 166 -4.86 -21.72 9.32
C LEU A 166 -6.01 -20.82 9.77
N ALA A 167 -6.07 -19.58 9.27
CA ALA A 167 -7.15 -18.64 9.56
C ALA A 167 -8.51 -19.21 9.10
N GLU A 168 -8.59 -19.71 7.87
CA GLU A 168 -9.80 -20.34 7.32
C GLU A 168 -10.22 -21.57 8.13
N ALA A 169 -9.26 -22.42 8.54
CA ALA A 169 -9.53 -23.58 9.38
C ALA A 169 -10.09 -23.18 10.76
N GLY A 170 -9.56 -22.10 11.37
CA GLY A 170 -10.08 -21.55 12.62
C GLY A 170 -11.52 -21.06 12.48
N LEU A 171 -11.78 -20.25 11.46
CA LEU A 171 -13.12 -19.75 11.12
C LEU A 171 -14.11 -20.90 10.89
N ARG A 172 -13.72 -21.93 10.15
CA ARG A 172 -14.54 -23.12 9.90
C ARG A 172 -14.89 -23.87 11.19
N ARG A 173 -13.96 -23.99 12.15
CA ARG A 173 -14.23 -24.63 13.44
C ARG A 173 -15.26 -23.83 14.25
N VAL A 174 -15.14 -22.51 14.28
CA VAL A 174 -16.11 -21.65 14.97
C VAL A 174 -17.47 -21.70 14.29
N ALA A 175 -17.53 -21.63 12.97
CA ALA A 175 -18.78 -21.76 12.21
C ALA A 175 -19.45 -23.13 12.42
N ALA A 176 -18.66 -24.20 12.59
CA ALA A 176 -19.17 -25.55 12.87
C ALA A 176 -19.89 -25.64 14.22
N LEU A 177 -19.51 -24.84 15.22
CA LEU A 177 -20.25 -24.75 16.50
C LEU A 177 -21.68 -24.24 16.30
N GLY A 178 -21.90 -23.39 15.28
CA GLY A 178 -23.22 -22.91 14.87
C GLY A 178 -23.90 -23.78 13.80
N GLY A 179 -23.47 -25.03 13.62
CA GLY A 179 -24.04 -25.96 12.64
C GLY A 179 -23.62 -25.70 11.19
N GLY A 180 -22.63 -24.84 10.94
CA GLY A 180 -22.08 -24.58 9.60
C GLY A 180 -23.05 -23.88 8.65
N THR A 181 -24.14 -23.30 9.18
CA THR A 181 -25.14 -22.57 8.39
C THR A 181 -24.55 -21.28 7.81
N PRO A 182 -25.15 -20.70 6.75
CA PRO A 182 -24.71 -19.40 6.22
C PRO A 182 -24.71 -18.29 7.28
N PHE A 183 -25.67 -18.33 8.21
CA PHE A 183 -25.71 -17.42 9.35
C PHE A 183 -24.57 -17.66 10.34
N ALA A 184 -24.24 -18.92 10.66
CA ALA A 184 -23.11 -19.24 11.52
C ALA A 184 -21.78 -18.78 10.92
N TRP A 185 -21.60 -18.93 9.60
CA TRP A 185 -20.46 -18.37 8.88
C TRP A 185 -20.42 -16.85 8.93
N TRP A 186 -21.57 -16.20 8.71
CA TRP A 186 -21.68 -14.74 8.79
C TRP A 186 -21.27 -14.20 10.18
N VAL A 187 -21.78 -14.81 11.26
CA VAL A 187 -21.39 -14.44 12.63
C VAL A 187 -19.92 -14.75 12.89
N ALA A 188 -19.44 -15.94 12.52
CA ALA A 188 -18.03 -16.32 12.71
C ALA A 188 -17.10 -15.34 12.00
N LEU A 189 -17.42 -14.93 10.77
CA LEU A 189 -16.63 -13.94 10.02
C LEU A 189 -16.63 -12.56 10.70
N LEU A 190 -17.78 -12.11 11.21
CA LEU A 190 -17.89 -10.79 11.83
C LEU A 190 -17.27 -10.70 13.23
N VAL A 191 -16.99 -11.84 13.89
CA VAL A 191 -16.42 -11.89 15.24
C VAL A 191 -14.97 -12.36 15.23
N VAL A 192 -14.66 -13.44 14.51
CA VAL A 192 -13.34 -14.07 14.54
C VAL A 192 -12.36 -13.35 13.62
N THR A 193 -12.79 -12.93 12.43
CA THR A 193 -11.89 -12.22 11.50
C THR A 193 -11.32 -10.91 12.09
N PRO A 194 -12.09 -10.11 12.84
CA PRO A 194 -11.54 -8.97 13.59
C PRO A 194 -10.40 -9.31 14.54
N VAL A 195 -10.58 -10.37 15.34
CA VAL A 195 -9.55 -10.85 16.26
C VAL A 195 -8.34 -11.37 15.48
N LEU A 196 -8.55 -12.07 14.37
CA LEU A 196 -7.47 -12.51 13.49
C LEU A 196 -6.69 -11.34 12.89
N GLY A 197 -7.36 -10.22 12.58
CA GLY A 197 -6.72 -8.98 12.14
C GLY A 197 -5.63 -8.50 13.08
N SER A 198 -5.79 -8.75 14.38
CA SER A 198 -4.81 -8.41 15.40
C SER A 198 -3.55 -9.29 15.39
N PHE A 199 -3.61 -10.48 14.80
CA PHE A 199 -2.52 -11.47 14.81
C PHE A 199 -1.83 -11.65 13.46
N ILE A 200 -2.51 -11.36 12.35
CA ILE A 200 -1.91 -11.42 11.01
C ILE A 200 -1.52 -10.01 10.56
N THR A 201 -2.46 -9.25 10.00
CA THR A 201 -2.43 -7.83 9.68
C THR A 201 -3.85 -7.45 9.24
N GLU A 202 -4.22 -6.17 9.33
CA GLU A 202 -5.54 -5.72 8.85
C GLU A 202 -5.77 -6.05 7.35
N PRO A 203 -4.84 -5.78 6.41
CA PRO A 203 -5.09 -6.06 4.99
C PRO A 203 -5.26 -7.56 4.69
N ALA A 204 -4.51 -8.42 5.40
CA ALA A 204 -4.64 -9.86 5.25
C ALA A 204 -5.99 -10.36 5.79
N ALA A 205 -6.40 -9.90 6.98
CA ALA A 205 -7.70 -10.27 7.56
C ALA A 205 -8.87 -9.77 6.72
N MET A 206 -8.79 -8.55 6.17
CA MET A 206 -9.80 -8.01 5.24
C MET A 206 -9.94 -8.89 4.01
N THR A 207 -8.82 -9.31 3.42
CA THR A 207 -8.80 -10.16 2.21
C THR A 207 -9.43 -11.52 2.49
N VAL A 208 -9.00 -12.20 3.55
CA VAL A 208 -9.53 -13.52 3.95
C VAL A 208 -11.02 -13.43 4.30
N GLY A 209 -11.39 -12.43 5.09
CA GLY A 209 -12.77 -12.19 5.48
C GLY A 209 -13.68 -11.94 4.28
N ALA A 210 -13.27 -11.07 3.35
CA ALA A 210 -14.04 -10.77 2.14
C ALA A 210 -14.17 -11.99 1.21
N LEU A 211 -13.10 -12.75 1.01
CA LEU A 211 -13.11 -13.96 0.19
C LEU A 211 -14.05 -15.03 0.77
N LEU A 212 -13.99 -15.27 2.08
CA LEU A 212 -14.84 -16.25 2.75
C LEU A 212 -16.30 -15.77 2.82
N LEU A 213 -16.52 -14.48 3.05
CA LEU A 213 -17.86 -13.90 3.00
C LEU A 213 -18.48 -14.05 1.60
N ALA A 214 -17.69 -13.83 0.55
CA ALA A 214 -18.14 -14.03 -0.82
C ALA A 214 -18.57 -15.49 -1.09
N ARG A 215 -17.75 -16.46 -0.64
CA ARG A 215 -17.98 -17.90 -0.86
C ARG A 215 -19.10 -18.48 0.00
N GLN A 216 -19.19 -18.09 1.26
CA GLN A 216 -20.06 -18.74 2.25
C GLN A 216 -21.39 -18.01 2.46
N PHE A 217 -21.46 -16.71 2.14
CA PHE A 217 -22.65 -15.90 2.36
C PHE A 217 -23.18 -15.28 1.07
N TYR A 218 -22.33 -14.66 0.24
CA TYR A 218 -22.83 -14.00 -0.98
C TYR A 218 -23.22 -14.97 -2.09
N ALA A 219 -22.73 -16.21 -2.03
CA ALA A 219 -23.18 -17.30 -2.90
C ALA A 219 -24.71 -17.52 -2.83
N PHE A 220 -25.36 -17.15 -1.71
CA PHE A 220 -26.82 -17.21 -1.54
C PHE A 220 -27.55 -15.96 -2.06
N ASN A 221 -26.86 -15.11 -2.83
CA ASN A 221 -27.41 -13.93 -3.50
C ASN A 221 -28.21 -12.98 -2.58
N PRO A 222 -27.66 -12.54 -1.42
CA PRO A 222 -28.35 -11.63 -0.51
C PRO A 222 -28.63 -10.28 -1.17
N SER A 223 -29.56 -9.49 -0.61
CA SER A 223 -29.87 -8.17 -1.17
C SER A 223 -28.63 -7.28 -1.26
N PRO A 224 -28.53 -6.37 -2.25
CA PRO A 224 -27.38 -5.47 -2.38
C PRO A 224 -27.08 -4.67 -1.11
N ARG A 225 -28.13 -4.19 -0.42
CA ARG A 225 -28.00 -3.48 0.86
C ARG A 225 -27.31 -4.33 1.92
N LEU A 226 -27.71 -5.61 2.04
CA LEU A 226 -27.11 -6.53 3.02
C LEU A 226 -25.66 -6.86 2.67
N ARG A 227 -25.30 -6.94 1.39
CA ARG A 227 -23.89 -7.10 0.97
C ARG A 227 -23.05 -5.91 1.40
N TYR A 228 -23.43 -4.71 0.99
CA TYR A 228 -22.63 -3.53 1.33
C TYR A 228 -22.56 -3.30 2.85
N ALA A 229 -23.66 -3.49 3.57
CA ALA A 229 -23.69 -3.38 5.02
C ALA A 229 -22.78 -4.41 5.70
N THR A 230 -22.83 -5.68 5.27
CA THR A 230 -22.00 -6.75 5.86
C THR A 230 -20.52 -6.52 5.55
N LEU A 231 -20.18 -6.15 4.32
CA LEU A 231 -18.79 -5.89 3.95
C LEU A 231 -18.22 -4.68 4.71
N GLY A 232 -19.01 -3.60 4.82
CA GLY A 232 -18.64 -2.44 5.60
C GLY A 232 -18.44 -2.77 7.08
N LEU A 233 -19.39 -3.52 7.67
CA LEU A 233 -19.29 -3.97 9.07
C LEU A 233 -18.07 -4.86 9.30
N LEU A 234 -17.78 -5.80 8.40
CA LEU A 234 -16.60 -6.66 8.48
C LEU A 234 -15.32 -5.80 8.51
N PHE A 235 -15.19 -4.84 7.62
CA PHE A 235 -14.00 -3.99 7.53
C PHE A 235 -13.84 -3.06 8.73
N VAL A 236 -14.94 -2.47 9.21
CA VAL A 236 -14.93 -1.67 10.44
C VAL A 236 -14.52 -2.54 11.63
N ASN A 237 -15.10 -3.73 11.78
CA ASN A 237 -14.76 -4.62 12.87
C ASN A 237 -13.29 -5.05 12.80
N ILE A 238 -12.74 -5.32 11.61
CA ILE A 238 -11.31 -5.66 11.46
C ILE A 238 -10.42 -4.50 11.88
N SER A 239 -10.76 -3.26 11.50
CA SER A 239 -10.01 -2.08 11.91
C SER A 239 -10.05 -1.87 13.43
N VAL A 240 -11.20 -2.09 14.07
CA VAL A 240 -11.31 -2.03 15.54
C VAL A 240 -10.52 -3.17 16.19
N GLY A 241 -10.67 -4.39 15.69
CA GLY A 241 -10.00 -5.58 16.20
C GLY A 241 -8.48 -5.47 16.11
N GLY A 242 -7.93 -4.78 15.11
CA GLY A 242 -6.50 -4.51 14.98
C GLY A 242 -5.86 -3.87 16.21
N THR A 243 -6.63 -3.19 17.06
CA THR A 243 -6.08 -2.54 18.26
C THR A 243 -5.71 -3.50 19.40
N LEU A 244 -6.07 -4.80 19.33
CA LEU A 244 -5.77 -5.78 20.38
C LEU A 244 -4.27 -6.09 20.53
N THR A 245 -3.48 -5.96 19.46
CA THR A 245 -2.02 -6.16 19.52
C THR A 245 -1.28 -5.07 18.78
N HIS A 246 -0.05 -4.81 19.20
CA HIS A 246 0.85 -3.90 18.51
C HIS A 246 1.36 -4.40 17.16
N PHE A 247 1.13 -5.67 16.79
CA PHE A 247 1.55 -6.22 15.49
C PHE A 247 0.54 -5.98 14.37
N ALA A 248 -0.72 -5.68 14.70
CA ALA A 248 -1.80 -5.62 13.74
C ALA A 248 -1.71 -4.43 12.77
N ALA A 249 -1.23 -3.31 13.29
CA ALA A 249 -1.17 -2.03 12.61
C ALA A 249 0.27 -1.50 12.66
N PRO A 250 0.92 -1.28 11.50
CA PRO A 250 2.27 -0.73 11.45
C PRO A 250 2.51 0.53 12.30
N PRO A 251 1.58 1.52 12.36
CA PRO A 251 1.79 2.71 13.18
C PRO A 251 1.89 2.40 14.69
N VAL A 252 1.13 1.42 15.18
CA VAL A 252 1.14 1.02 16.60
C VAL A 252 2.45 0.32 16.93
N LEU A 253 2.94 -0.55 16.05
CA LEU A 253 4.23 -1.18 16.22
C LEU A 253 5.37 -0.16 16.30
N MET A 254 5.33 0.86 15.44
CA MET A 254 6.35 1.92 15.39
C MET A 254 6.48 2.69 16.70
N VAL A 255 5.39 2.82 17.46
CA VAL A 255 5.38 3.51 18.76
C VAL A 255 5.47 2.54 19.95
N ALA A 256 5.37 1.23 19.73
CA ALA A 256 5.38 0.22 20.79
C ALA A 256 6.65 0.27 21.66
N GLY A 257 7.82 0.46 21.03
CA GLY A 257 9.09 0.62 21.74
C GLY A 257 9.16 1.94 22.53
N PRO A 258 9.07 3.11 21.85
CA PRO A 258 9.25 4.41 22.53
C PRO A 258 8.16 4.73 23.56
N TRP A 259 6.94 4.21 23.40
CA TRP A 259 5.80 4.48 24.29
C TRP A 259 5.47 3.32 25.23
N GLY A 260 6.19 2.20 25.12
CA GLY A 260 5.91 0.98 25.90
C GLY A 260 4.55 0.36 25.56
N TRP A 261 3.99 0.63 24.38
CA TRP A 261 2.72 0.06 23.92
C TRP A 261 2.89 -1.40 23.44
N GLY A 262 3.43 -2.24 24.32
CA GLY A 262 3.54 -3.68 24.09
C GLY A 262 2.19 -4.38 24.10
N LEU A 263 2.21 -5.70 23.92
CA LEU A 263 1.01 -6.54 23.85
C LEU A 263 0.04 -6.33 25.02
N SER A 264 0.55 -6.28 26.26
CA SER A 264 -0.27 -6.08 27.46
C SER A 264 -0.93 -4.71 27.50
N HIS A 265 -0.20 -3.65 27.14
CA HIS A 265 -0.73 -2.30 27.13
C HIS A 265 -1.85 -2.15 26.10
N MET A 266 -1.65 -2.69 24.89
CA MET A 266 -2.65 -2.65 23.82
C MET A 266 -3.93 -3.39 24.23
N ALA A 267 -3.81 -4.63 24.73
CA ALA A 267 -4.95 -5.43 25.13
C ALA A 267 -5.75 -4.82 26.28
N VAL A 268 -5.09 -4.21 27.28
CA VAL A 268 -5.77 -3.65 28.46
C VAL A 268 -6.41 -2.30 28.18
N ASN A 269 -5.77 -1.43 27.40
CA ASN A 269 -6.24 -0.05 27.23
C ASN A 269 -7.10 0.14 25.99
N TYR A 270 -6.85 -0.61 24.92
CA TYR A 270 -7.52 -0.43 23.63
C TYR A 270 -8.31 -1.66 23.17
N GLY A 271 -8.16 -2.80 23.85
CA GLY A 271 -8.72 -4.09 23.43
C GLY A 271 -10.17 -4.38 23.83
N TRP A 272 -10.96 -3.39 24.26
CA TRP A 272 -12.32 -3.57 24.79
C TRP A 272 -13.31 -2.54 24.23
#